data_AF-A0A165IVN8-F1
#
_entry.id   AF-A0A165IVN8-F1
#
_cell.length_a   1.000
_cell.length_b   1.000
_cell.length_c   1.000
_cell.angle_alpha   90.00
_cell.angle_beta   90.00
_cell.angle_gamma   90.00
#
_symmetry.space_group_name_H-M   'P 1'
#
loop_
_entity.id
_entity.type
_entity.pdbx_description
1 polymer ?
#
loop_
_entity_poly.entity_id
_entity_poly.type
_entity_poly.pdbx_seq_one_letter_code
_entity_poly.pdbx_strand_id
1 'polypeptide(L)'
;MDRQELEQYQAQLAQVDAALALDAENSELRDLRTELVELIDLSQKALAQEAIAAARAKASAAKASATAPKVTPQVELKPGAEVDAKYSRDGHWYPAKIVAVGGSESNRVFTVLFKGYSETEIVKASEIRALAPTQPWQSASSSGGAGGSGGSKRKLSKEEEEERERKKKKNEKKLEVRAQKAQEQNSKQQAWMKFAKKSEKKGIEIAGVTGKSIFKTPDNPMGKVGVTGSGKGMTSYTTMGKHKFAADEAEP
;
A
#
# COMPACT_ATOMS: atom_id res chain seq x y z
N MET A 1 3.42 -15.43 19.64
CA MET A 1 3.45 -15.81 21.07
C MET A 1 4.88 -15.73 21.51
N ASP A 2 5.17 -14.96 22.55
CA ASP A 2 6.56 -14.72 22.96
C ASP A 2 7.07 -15.88 23.81
N ARG A 3 8.33 -16.29 23.59
CA ARG A 3 8.96 -17.38 24.38
C ARG A 3 8.93 -17.11 25.89
N GLN A 4 8.96 -15.84 26.29
CA GLN A 4 8.86 -15.42 27.68
C GLN A 4 7.48 -15.68 28.28
N GLU A 5 6.42 -15.58 27.46
CA GLU A 5 5.04 -15.82 27.88
C GLU A 5 4.82 -17.33 28.13
N LEU A 6 5.43 -18.18 27.30
CA LEU A 6 5.45 -19.63 27.51
C LEU A 6 6.11 -20.03 28.83
N GLU A 7 7.24 -19.41 29.18
CA GLU A 7 7.92 -19.65 30.45
C GLU A 7 7.06 -19.22 31.65
N GLN A 8 6.30 -18.13 31.52
CA GLN A 8 5.36 -17.69 32.55
C GLN A 8 4.23 -18.71 32.75
N TYR A 9 3.63 -19.24 31.68
CA TYR A 9 2.59 -20.27 31.79
C TYR A 9 3.11 -21.57 32.40
N GLN A 10 4.35 -21.96 32.10
CA GLN A 10 4.99 -23.12 32.74
C GLN A 10 5.19 -22.91 34.25
N ALA A 11 5.60 -21.70 34.66
CA ALA A 11 5.74 -21.36 36.07
C ALA A 11 4.38 -21.38 36.81
N GLN A 12 3.32 -20.87 36.17
CA GLN A 12 1.95 -20.94 36.69
C GLN A 12 1.47 -22.38 36.84
N LEU A 13 1.73 -23.24 35.86
CA LEU A 13 1.39 -24.65 35.93
C LEU A 13 2.09 -25.33 37.12
N ALA A 14 3.37 -25.06 37.34
CA ALA A 14 4.11 -25.60 38.48
C ALA A 14 3.53 -25.14 39.83
N GLN A 15 3.07 -23.89 39.91
CA GLN A 15 2.39 -23.38 41.10
C GLN A 15 1.03 -24.06 41.34
N VAL A 16 0.26 -24.31 40.27
CA VAL A 16 -1.02 -25.02 40.35
C VAL A 16 -0.81 -26.49 40.74
N ASP A 17 0.20 -27.16 40.18
CA ASP A 17 0.58 -28.53 40.54
C ASP A 17 1.02 -28.62 42.02
N ALA A 18 1.75 -27.63 42.52
CA ALA A 18 2.11 -27.55 43.94
C ALA A 18 0.88 -27.33 44.84
N ALA A 19 -0.09 -26.53 44.41
CA ALA A 19 -1.35 -26.33 45.13
C ALA A 19 -2.21 -27.61 45.13
N LEU A 20 -2.27 -28.34 44.00
CA LEU A 20 -2.93 -29.64 43.89
C LEU A 20 -2.24 -30.73 44.73
N ALA A 21 -0.94 -30.62 44.99
CA ALA A 21 -0.26 -31.54 45.91
C ALA A 21 -0.69 -31.34 47.38
N LEU A 22 -1.10 -30.11 47.75
CA LEU A 22 -1.60 -29.77 49.08
C LEU A 22 -3.11 -30.04 49.22
N ASP A 23 -3.87 -29.74 48.18
CA ASP A 23 -5.32 -29.96 48.10
C ASP A 23 -5.66 -30.71 46.81
N ALA A 24 -5.51 -32.04 46.89
CA ALA A 24 -5.69 -32.90 45.74
C ALA A 24 -7.14 -32.90 45.24
N GLU A 25 -8.14 -32.68 46.08
CA GLU A 25 -9.56 -32.86 45.75
C GLU A 25 -10.22 -31.64 45.10
N ASN A 26 -9.54 -30.49 45.04
CA ASN A 26 -10.08 -29.28 44.43
C ASN A 26 -10.29 -29.43 42.91
N SER A 27 -11.54 -29.36 42.45
CA SER A 27 -11.89 -29.48 41.03
C SER A 27 -11.42 -28.28 40.20
N GLU A 28 -11.48 -27.07 40.74
CA GLU A 28 -11.11 -25.84 40.01
C GLU A 28 -9.62 -25.83 39.65
N LEU A 29 -8.76 -26.31 40.55
CA LEU A 29 -7.33 -26.41 40.29
C LEU A 29 -7.00 -27.49 39.24
N ARG A 30 -7.79 -28.57 39.17
CA ARG A 30 -7.64 -29.60 38.12
C ARG A 30 -8.08 -29.09 36.74
N ASP A 31 -9.17 -28.33 36.70
CA ASP A 31 -9.64 -27.68 35.47
C ASP A 31 -8.61 -26.67 34.97
N LEU A 32 -8.13 -25.78 35.86
CA LEU A 32 -7.09 -24.80 35.54
C LEU A 32 -5.78 -25.45 35.05
N ARG A 33 -5.36 -26.55 35.68
CA ARG A 33 -4.21 -27.34 35.23
C ARG A 33 -4.41 -27.84 33.79
N THR A 34 -5.61 -28.34 33.48
CA THR A 34 -5.93 -28.87 32.15
C THR A 34 -5.88 -27.76 31.09
N GLU A 35 -6.49 -26.61 31.38
CA GLU A 35 -6.47 -25.43 30.51
C GLU A 35 -5.05 -24.90 30.27
N LEU A 36 -4.23 -24.79 31.32
CA LEU A 36 -2.84 -24.34 31.21
C LEU A 36 -1.99 -25.30 30.37
N VAL A 37 -2.19 -26.61 30.50
CA VAL A 37 -1.49 -27.61 29.67
C VAL A 37 -1.88 -27.46 28.19
N GLU A 38 -3.16 -27.27 27.89
CA GLU A 38 -3.62 -27.05 26.50
C GLU A 38 -3.07 -25.75 25.92
N LEU A 39 -3.06 -24.67 26.70
CA LEU A 39 -2.52 -23.38 26.28
C LEU A 39 -1.02 -23.46 25.98
N ILE A 40 -0.26 -24.19 26.82
CA ILE A 40 1.18 -24.42 26.60
C ILE A 40 1.39 -25.24 25.32
N ASP A 41 0.64 -26.31 25.09
CA ASP A 41 0.77 -27.14 23.87
C ASP A 41 0.46 -26.33 22.59
N LEU A 42 -0.63 -25.56 22.60
CA LEU A 42 -0.97 -24.66 21.48
C LEU A 42 0.13 -23.62 21.24
N SER A 43 0.67 -23.05 22.31
CA SER A 43 1.76 -22.06 22.22
C SER A 43 3.05 -22.68 21.68
N GLN A 44 3.40 -23.90 22.12
CA GLN A 44 4.56 -24.64 21.59
C GLN A 44 4.39 -24.95 20.10
N LYS A 45 3.19 -25.39 19.68
CA LYS A 45 2.88 -25.67 18.27
C LYS A 45 2.97 -24.41 17.42
N ALA A 46 2.44 -23.28 17.90
CA ALA A 46 2.55 -21.99 17.20
C ALA A 46 4.00 -21.55 17.04
N LEU A 47 4.81 -21.64 18.11
CA LEU A 47 6.24 -21.33 18.07
C LEU A 47 7.02 -22.26 17.13
N ALA A 48 6.70 -23.55 17.11
CA ALA A 48 7.30 -24.49 16.19
C ALA A 48 6.95 -24.17 14.72
N GLN A 49 5.69 -23.81 14.44
CA GLN A 49 5.28 -23.37 13.11
C GLN A 49 5.97 -22.07 12.68
N GLU A 50 6.11 -21.11 13.60
CA GLU A 50 6.83 -19.87 13.36
C GLU A 50 8.33 -20.12 13.11
N ALA A 51 8.96 -21.02 13.87
CA ALA A 51 10.35 -21.42 13.66
C ALA A 51 10.56 -22.14 12.32
N ILE A 52 9.63 -23.02 11.91
CA ILE A 52 9.68 -23.68 10.60
C ILE A 52 9.47 -22.67 9.47
N ALA A 53 8.56 -21.71 9.62
CA ALA A 53 8.34 -20.64 8.65
C ALA A 53 9.58 -19.73 8.53
N ALA A 54 10.20 -19.36 9.64
CA ALA A 54 11.43 -18.57 9.69
C ALA A 54 12.61 -19.33 9.07
N ALA A 55 12.77 -20.64 9.35
CA ALA A 55 13.78 -21.48 8.74
C ALA A 55 13.60 -21.62 7.23
N ARG A 56 12.34 -21.76 6.76
CA ARG A 56 12.01 -21.82 5.33
C ARG A 56 12.25 -20.48 4.62
N ALA A 57 11.99 -19.35 5.28
CA ALA A 57 12.32 -18.01 4.78
C ALA A 57 13.85 -17.77 4.74
N LYS A 58 14.60 -18.28 5.73
CA LYS A 58 16.06 -18.19 5.76
C LYS A 58 16.71 -19.11 4.72
N ALA A 59 16.14 -20.29 4.47
CA ALA A 59 16.58 -21.21 3.43
C ALA A 59 16.30 -20.68 2.01
N SER A 60 15.17 -20.00 1.78
CA SER A 60 14.90 -19.32 0.51
C SER A 60 15.79 -18.09 0.30
N ALA A 61 16.15 -17.36 1.36
CA ALA A 61 17.15 -16.29 1.31
C ALA A 61 18.58 -16.82 1.07
N ALA A 62 18.96 -17.95 1.68
CA ALA A 62 20.26 -18.60 1.45
C ALA A 62 20.36 -19.21 0.04
N LYS A 63 19.26 -19.74 -0.51
CA LYS A 63 19.20 -20.22 -1.90
C LYS A 63 19.20 -19.08 -2.92
N ALA A 64 18.72 -17.89 -2.56
CA ALA A 64 18.93 -16.66 -3.35
C ALA A 64 20.38 -16.13 -3.26
N SER A 65 21.13 -16.50 -2.21
CA SER A 65 22.55 -16.15 -2.04
C SER A 65 23.50 -17.14 -2.74
N ALA A 66 23.11 -18.41 -2.91
CA ALA A 66 23.88 -19.42 -3.65
C ALA A 66 23.80 -19.28 -5.19
N THR A 67 22.96 -18.38 -5.70
CA THR A 67 22.89 -17.98 -7.11
C THR A 67 23.18 -16.51 -7.33
N ALA A 68 23.84 -15.84 -6.36
CA ALA A 68 24.28 -14.47 -6.54
C ALA A 68 25.43 -14.42 -7.56
N PRO A 69 25.26 -13.80 -8.74
CA PRO A 69 26.41 -13.36 -9.50
C PRO A 69 27.14 -12.32 -8.65
N LYS A 70 28.44 -12.60 -8.46
CA LYS A 70 29.50 -11.71 -7.99
C LYS A 70 29.17 -10.22 -8.13
N VAL A 71 29.19 -9.54 -6.98
CA VAL A 71 29.46 -8.11 -6.74
C VAL A 71 29.74 -7.30 -8.02
N THR A 72 28.81 -6.41 -8.35
CA THR A 72 29.09 -5.23 -9.17
C THR A 72 28.78 -3.98 -8.34
N PRO A 73 29.56 -2.90 -8.54
CA PRO A 73 29.85 -1.93 -7.51
C PRO A 73 28.60 -1.16 -7.09
N GLN A 74 28.67 -0.65 -5.85
CA GLN A 74 27.77 0.33 -5.26
C GLN A 74 27.62 1.55 -6.20
N VAL A 75 26.81 1.42 -7.26
CA VAL A 75 26.31 2.57 -7.99
C VAL A 75 25.33 3.21 -7.04
N GLU A 76 25.74 4.33 -6.48
CA GLU A 76 24.97 5.05 -5.49
C GLU A 76 23.57 5.38 -6.04
N LEU A 77 22.58 4.62 -5.61
CA LEU A 77 21.20 4.68 -6.08
C LEU A 77 20.56 5.98 -5.58
N LYS A 78 20.72 7.04 -6.37
CA LYS A 78 20.17 8.37 -6.11
C LYS A 78 18.76 8.52 -6.68
N PRO A 79 17.91 9.37 -6.08
CA PRO A 79 16.68 9.82 -6.73
C PRO A 79 16.99 10.33 -8.12
N GLY A 80 16.24 9.84 -9.11
CA GLY A 80 16.39 10.16 -10.51
C GLY A 80 17.14 9.13 -11.35
N ALA A 81 17.81 8.15 -10.73
CA ALA A 81 18.50 7.08 -11.45
C ALA A 81 17.50 6.12 -12.14
N GLU A 82 17.88 5.63 -13.32
CA GLU A 82 17.16 4.55 -14.01
C GLU A 82 17.66 3.19 -13.52
N VAL A 83 16.73 2.32 -13.17
CA VAL A 83 16.97 1.00 -12.57
C VAL A 83 15.95 0.01 -13.08
N ASP A 84 16.24 -1.27 -13.03
CA ASP A 84 15.20 -2.29 -13.16
C ASP A 84 14.64 -2.61 -11.78
N ALA A 85 13.33 -2.50 -11.62
CA ALA A 85 12.64 -2.82 -10.38
C ALA A 85 11.68 -3.99 -10.60
N LYS A 86 11.48 -4.81 -9.57
CA LYS A 86 10.51 -5.91 -9.61
C LYS A 86 9.10 -5.38 -9.37
N TYR A 87 8.17 -5.63 -10.28
CA TYR A 87 6.77 -5.24 -10.13
C TYR A 87 6.03 -6.22 -9.21
N SER A 88 5.29 -5.72 -8.20
CA SER A 88 4.69 -6.59 -7.18
C SER A 88 3.60 -7.52 -7.71
N ARG A 89 2.92 -7.16 -8.80
CA ARG A 89 1.78 -7.95 -9.31
C ARG A 89 2.18 -9.24 -10.02
N ASP A 90 3.26 -9.21 -10.78
CA ASP A 90 3.70 -10.32 -11.62
C ASP A 90 5.12 -10.80 -11.27
N GLY A 91 5.86 -10.04 -10.46
CA GLY A 91 7.22 -10.35 -10.06
C GLY A 91 8.26 -10.22 -11.19
N HIS A 92 7.90 -9.60 -12.31
CA HIS A 92 8.83 -9.37 -13.42
C HIS A 92 9.63 -8.07 -13.20
N TRP A 93 10.79 -7.99 -13.84
CA TRP A 93 11.66 -6.83 -13.77
C TRP A 93 11.32 -5.86 -14.90
N TYR A 94 11.04 -4.61 -14.54
CA TYR A 94 10.72 -3.57 -15.50
C TYR A 94 11.58 -2.33 -15.25
N PRO A 95 11.91 -1.58 -16.31
CA PRO A 95 12.67 -0.35 -16.19
C PRO A 95 11.84 0.71 -15.46
N ALA A 96 12.42 1.26 -14.41
CA ALA A 96 11.82 2.24 -13.52
C ALA A 96 12.82 3.36 -13.20
N LYS A 97 12.29 4.48 -12.71
CA LYS A 97 13.07 5.62 -12.23
C LYS A 97 12.86 5.78 -10.73
N ILE A 98 13.95 5.92 -9.98
CA ILE A 98 13.87 6.18 -8.53
C ILE A 98 13.30 7.59 -8.32
N VAL A 99 12.20 7.71 -7.59
CA VAL A 99 11.58 8.99 -7.21
C VAL A 99 12.09 9.44 -5.86
N ALA A 100 12.16 8.53 -4.90
CA ALA A 100 12.64 8.80 -3.55
C ALA A 100 13.37 7.59 -2.99
N VAL A 101 14.31 7.87 -2.09
CA VAL A 101 15.06 6.86 -1.33
C VAL A 101 14.72 7.06 0.13
N GLY A 102 14.29 6.01 0.82
CA GLY A 102 13.93 6.03 2.22
C GLY A 102 14.48 4.83 2.98
N GLY A 103 14.19 4.79 4.28
CA GLY A 103 14.63 3.74 5.19
C GLY A 103 16.04 3.94 5.75
N SER A 104 16.46 2.98 6.58
CA SER A 104 17.80 2.94 7.18
C SER A 104 18.80 2.26 6.23
N GLU A 105 20.09 2.45 6.45
CA GLU A 105 21.15 1.85 5.62
C GLU A 105 21.05 0.30 5.57
N SER A 106 20.56 -0.31 6.65
CA SER A 106 20.30 -1.76 6.72
C SER A 106 19.00 -2.20 6.04
N ASN A 107 18.01 -1.31 5.88
CA ASN A 107 16.68 -1.62 5.35
C ASN A 107 16.22 -0.51 4.41
N ARG A 108 16.93 -0.37 3.29
CA ARG A 108 16.68 0.69 2.32
C ARG A 108 15.46 0.36 1.46
N VAL A 109 14.54 1.30 1.38
CA VAL A 109 13.33 1.24 0.56
C VAL A 109 13.35 2.33 -0.49
N PHE A 110 12.86 2.03 -1.67
CA PHE A 110 12.88 2.96 -2.79
C PHE A 110 11.47 3.12 -3.33
N THR A 111 11.07 4.37 -3.56
CA THR A 111 9.86 4.67 -4.31
C THR A 111 10.25 4.82 -5.77
N VAL A 112 9.77 3.92 -6.63
CA VAL A 112 10.10 3.89 -8.05
C VAL A 112 8.86 4.18 -8.91
N LEU A 113 9.08 4.76 -10.09
CA LEU A 113 8.07 4.98 -11.11
C LEU A 113 8.42 4.15 -12.34
N PHE A 114 7.58 3.17 -12.69
CA PHE A 114 7.80 2.33 -13.86
C PHE A 114 7.61 3.09 -15.17
N LYS A 115 8.47 2.85 -16.16
CA LYS A 115 8.33 3.45 -17.50
C LYS A 115 7.02 2.97 -18.14
N GLY A 116 6.14 3.91 -18.50
CA GLY A 116 4.82 3.61 -19.09
C GLY A 116 3.66 3.58 -18.08
N TYR A 117 3.97 3.58 -16.78
CA TYR A 117 2.99 3.67 -15.70
C TYR A 117 3.10 5.04 -15.03
N SER A 118 1.98 5.55 -14.51
CA SER A 118 1.94 6.81 -13.75
C SER A 118 1.89 6.61 -12.23
N GLU A 119 1.90 5.36 -11.79
CA GLU A 119 1.81 4.97 -10.38
C GLU A 119 3.21 4.71 -9.82
N THR A 120 3.46 5.22 -8.63
CA THR A 120 4.70 4.98 -7.90
C THR A 120 4.54 3.78 -6.97
N GLU A 121 5.57 2.94 -6.91
CA GLU A 121 5.56 1.74 -6.09
C GLU A 121 6.73 1.73 -5.12
N ILE A 122 6.54 1.16 -3.93
CA ILE A 122 7.58 1.02 -2.92
C ILE A 122 8.20 -0.36 -3.04
N VAL A 123 9.49 -0.39 -3.35
CA VAL A 123 10.25 -1.61 -3.66
C VAL A 123 11.48 -1.67 -2.74
N LYS A 124 11.86 -2.87 -2.29
CA LYS A 124 13.03 -3.04 -1.40
C LYS A 124 14.33 -3.00 -2.20
N ALA A 125 15.46 -2.73 -1.53
CA ALA A 125 16.79 -2.77 -2.15
C ALA A 125 17.07 -4.07 -2.93
N SER A 126 16.64 -5.23 -2.40
CA SER A 126 16.84 -6.54 -3.05
C SER A 126 16.03 -6.73 -4.34
N GLU A 127 15.02 -5.90 -4.56
CA GLU A 127 14.10 -5.94 -5.70
C GLU A 127 14.45 -4.85 -6.73
N ILE A 128 15.63 -4.24 -6.61
CA ILE A 128 16.16 -3.24 -7.54
C ILE A 128 17.51 -3.70 -8.07
N ARG A 129 17.68 -3.60 -9.38
CA ARG A 129 18.93 -3.82 -10.09
C ARG A 129 19.34 -2.51 -10.73
N ALA A 130 20.54 -2.02 -10.39
CA ALA A 130 21.11 -0.89 -11.09
C ALA A 130 21.24 -1.28 -12.56
N LEU A 131 20.59 -0.53 -13.46
CA LEU A 131 20.91 -0.63 -14.88
C LEU A 131 22.37 -0.20 -14.99
N ALA A 132 23.27 -1.13 -15.30
CA ALA A 132 24.56 -0.72 -15.83
C ALA A 132 24.25 0.22 -17.01
N PRO A 133 24.92 1.37 -17.14
CA PRO A 133 24.69 2.27 -18.26
C PRO A 133 25.12 1.55 -19.54
N THR A 134 24.17 0.79 -20.10
CA THR A 134 24.27 0.14 -21.39
C THR A 134 24.36 1.30 -22.37
N GLN A 135 25.60 1.52 -22.83
CA GLN A 135 25.87 2.30 -24.01
C GLN A 135 24.95 1.73 -25.09
N PRO A 136 24.21 2.56 -25.86
CA PRO A 136 23.07 2.15 -26.69
C PRO A 136 23.38 1.14 -27.82
N TRP A 137 24.57 0.56 -27.85
CA TRP A 137 25.01 -0.48 -28.78
C TRP A 137 25.13 -1.88 -28.15
N GLN A 138 24.95 -2.05 -26.83
CA GLN A 138 24.98 -3.35 -26.15
C GLN A 138 23.63 -3.70 -25.51
N SER A 139 22.60 -3.89 -26.35
CA SER A 139 21.38 -4.62 -25.97
C SER A 139 21.02 -5.56 -27.10
N ALA A 140 21.88 -6.55 -27.33
CA ALA A 140 21.64 -7.69 -28.21
C ALA A 140 22.35 -8.96 -27.69
N SER A 141 22.43 -9.14 -26.36
CA SER A 141 23.00 -10.36 -25.78
C SER A 141 22.18 -10.85 -24.60
N SER A 142 20.99 -11.38 -24.92
CA SER A 142 20.30 -12.36 -24.08
C SER A 142 19.37 -13.24 -24.90
N SER A 143 19.88 -13.85 -25.97
CA SER A 143 19.44 -15.16 -26.47
C SER A 143 20.51 -15.70 -27.42
N GLY A 144 20.84 -16.98 -27.29
CA GLY A 144 21.92 -17.62 -28.01
C GLY A 144 21.74 -17.59 -29.53
N GLY A 145 22.86 -17.46 -30.25
CA GLY A 145 22.92 -17.60 -31.70
C GLY A 145 24.25 -17.09 -32.26
N ALA A 146 25.04 -17.99 -32.82
CA ALA A 146 26.37 -17.72 -33.36
C ALA A 146 26.36 -16.81 -34.60
N GLY A 147 27.45 -16.06 -34.80
CA GLY A 147 27.93 -15.68 -36.13
C GLY A 147 28.07 -14.19 -36.41
N GLY A 148 29.31 -13.76 -36.72
CA GLY A 148 29.53 -12.79 -37.79
C GLY A 148 30.06 -11.40 -37.41
N SER A 149 31.39 -11.27 -37.49
CA SER A 149 32.19 -10.09 -37.80
C SER A 149 31.52 -8.97 -38.63
N GLY A 150 31.92 -7.72 -38.35
CA GLY A 150 32.09 -6.69 -39.40
C GLY A 150 31.27 -5.42 -39.20
N GLY A 151 31.94 -4.31 -38.88
CA GLY A 151 31.32 -2.99 -38.82
C GLY A 151 30.87 -2.47 -40.19
N SER A 152 29.75 -1.74 -40.23
CA SER A 152 29.49 -0.74 -41.27
C SER A 152 28.36 0.22 -40.88
N LYS A 153 28.61 1.52 -41.10
CA LYS A 153 27.68 2.65 -40.93
C LYS A 153 26.45 2.46 -41.83
N ARG A 154 25.22 2.62 -41.32
CA ARG A 154 24.06 2.99 -42.15
C ARG A 154 23.16 4.01 -41.47
N LYS A 155 22.74 5.02 -42.24
CA LYS A 155 21.94 6.19 -41.86
C LYS A 155 20.48 5.79 -41.57
N LEU A 156 19.85 6.43 -40.57
CA LEU A 156 18.42 6.25 -40.25
C LEU A 156 17.51 6.82 -41.35
N SER A 157 16.42 6.10 -41.63
CA SER A 157 15.40 6.42 -42.64
C SER A 157 14.41 7.49 -42.15
N LYS A 158 14.00 8.37 -43.07
CA LYS A 158 13.04 9.48 -42.91
C LYS A 158 11.66 9.07 -42.35
N GLU A 159 11.32 7.80 -42.46
CA GLU A 159 10.04 7.23 -42.01
C GLU A 159 9.98 7.03 -40.47
N GLU A 160 11.14 6.85 -39.83
CA GLU A 160 11.25 6.66 -38.38
C GLU A 160 11.16 7.99 -37.59
N GLU A 161 11.38 9.11 -38.29
CA GLU A 161 11.32 10.46 -37.72
C GLU A 161 9.87 10.97 -37.64
N GLU A 162 9.05 10.74 -38.67
CA GLU A 162 7.62 11.13 -38.70
C GLU A 162 6.77 10.36 -37.68
N GLU A 163 7.11 9.10 -37.37
CA GLU A 163 6.39 8.32 -36.37
C GLU A 163 6.66 8.81 -34.94
N ARG A 164 7.87 9.33 -34.67
CA ARG A 164 8.21 9.97 -33.39
C ARG A 164 7.53 11.31 -33.21
N GLU A 165 7.33 12.09 -34.27
CA GLU A 165 6.60 13.36 -34.17
C GLU A 165 5.10 13.17 -33.88
N ARG A 166 4.46 12.18 -34.51
CA ARG A 166 3.06 11.82 -34.22
C ARG A 166 2.86 11.35 -32.77
N LYS A 167 3.83 10.63 -32.21
CA LYS A 167 3.81 10.18 -30.80
C LYS A 167 4.04 11.33 -29.82
N LYS A 168 4.93 12.28 -30.12
CA LYS A 168 5.15 13.49 -29.31
C LYS A 168 3.91 14.38 -29.25
N LYS A 169 3.26 14.64 -30.40
CA LYS A 169 2.04 15.47 -30.48
C LYS A 169 0.84 14.88 -29.74
N LYS A 170 0.73 13.54 -29.67
CA LYS A 170 -0.29 12.85 -28.87
C LYS A 170 -0.02 12.93 -27.37
N ASN A 171 1.25 12.90 -26.94
CA ASN A 171 1.61 13.03 -25.53
C ASN A 171 1.45 14.46 -25.02
N GLU A 172 1.78 15.45 -25.84
CA GLU A 172 1.63 16.87 -25.51
C GLU A 172 0.15 17.24 -25.33
N LYS A 173 -0.72 16.81 -26.24
CA LYS A 173 -2.18 17.02 -26.12
C LYS A 173 -2.79 16.34 -24.88
N LYS A 174 -2.25 15.19 -24.45
CA LYS A 174 -2.68 14.53 -23.21
C LYS A 174 -2.22 15.27 -21.96
N LEU A 175 -1.02 15.87 -21.98
CA LEU A 175 -0.49 16.64 -20.86
C LEU A 175 -1.29 17.93 -20.65
N GLU A 176 -1.68 18.61 -21.73
CA GLU A 176 -2.48 19.84 -21.67
C GLU A 176 -3.89 19.58 -21.11
N VAL A 177 -4.56 18.51 -21.54
CA VAL A 177 -5.87 18.10 -21.00
C VAL A 177 -5.77 17.75 -19.50
N ARG A 178 -4.68 17.10 -19.08
CA ARG A 178 -4.44 16.79 -17.67
C ARG A 178 -4.17 18.05 -16.84
N ALA A 179 -3.44 19.02 -17.39
CA ALA A 179 -3.18 20.30 -16.74
C ALA A 179 -4.47 21.12 -16.56
N GLN A 180 -5.32 21.20 -17.60
CA GLN A 180 -6.63 21.86 -17.51
C GLN A 180 -7.53 21.21 -16.46
N LYS A 181 -7.59 19.87 -16.42
CA LYS A 181 -8.37 19.14 -15.41
C LYS A 181 -7.84 19.37 -13.99
N ALA A 182 -6.52 19.47 -13.81
CA ALA A 182 -5.91 19.78 -12.51
C ALA A 182 -6.25 21.22 -12.05
N GLN A 183 -6.24 22.19 -12.96
CA GLN A 183 -6.62 23.56 -12.66
C GLN A 183 -8.10 23.68 -12.27
N GLU A 184 -8.99 22.93 -12.93
CA GLU A 184 -10.42 22.87 -12.59
C GLU A 184 -10.67 22.23 -11.20
N GLN A 185 -9.86 21.23 -10.81
CA GLN A 185 -9.96 20.67 -9.45
C GLN A 185 -9.49 21.66 -8.39
N ASN A 186 -8.40 22.39 -8.65
CA ASN A 186 -7.92 23.42 -7.73
C ASN A 186 -8.93 24.58 -7.59
N SER A 187 -9.57 25.01 -8.68
CA SER A 187 -10.63 26.03 -8.61
C SER A 187 -11.86 25.56 -7.82
N LYS A 188 -12.26 24.28 -7.96
CA LYS A 188 -13.33 23.67 -7.14
C LYS A 188 -12.97 23.60 -5.66
N GLN A 189 -11.75 23.22 -5.32
CA GLN A 189 -11.27 23.23 -3.93
C GLN A 189 -11.29 24.64 -3.34
N GLN A 190 -10.80 25.64 -4.08
CA GLN A 190 -10.85 27.03 -3.65
C GLN A 190 -12.28 27.55 -3.52
N ALA A 191 -13.19 27.15 -4.41
CA ALA A 191 -14.61 27.49 -4.30
C ALA A 191 -15.25 26.87 -3.05
N TRP A 192 -14.92 25.61 -2.72
CA TRP A 192 -15.34 24.96 -1.48
C TRP A 192 -14.79 25.66 -0.24
N MET A 193 -13.51 26.03 -0.23
CA MET A 193 -12.91 26.79 0.87
C MET A 193 -13.55 28.18 1.03
N LYS A 194 -13.88 28.86 -0.07
CA LYS A 194 -14.61 30.13 -0.03
C LYS A 194 -16.05 29.95 0.48
N PHE A 195 -16.72 28.84 0.14
CA PHE A 195 -18.04 28.51 0.66
C PHE A 195 -18.00 28.25 2.18
N ALA A 196 -17.04 27.45 2.66
CA ALA A 196 -16.84 27.19 4.08
C ALA A 196 -16.55 28.48 4.88
N LYS A 197 -15.66 29.36 4.39
CA LYS A 197 -15.41 30.66 5.05
C LYS A 197 -16.64 31.59 5.03
N LYS A 198 -17.49 31.49 4.01
CA LYS A 198 -18.73 32.29 3.92
C LYS A 198 -19.80 31.79 4.89
N SER A 199 -19.86 30.49 5.19
CA SER A 199 -20.78 29.94 6.18
C SER A 199 -20.38 30.33 7.61
N GLU A 200 -19.08 30.35 7.93
CA GLU A 200 -18.56 30.87 9.20
C GLU A 200 -18.98 32.32 9.44
N LYS A 201 -18.83 33.20 8.43
CA LYS A 201 -19.23 34.61 8.55
C LYS A 201 -20.75 34.82 8.68
N LYS A 202 -21.57 33.84 8.26
CA LYS A 202 -23.03 33.85 8.41
C LYS A 202 -23.52 33.13 9.67
N GLY A 203 -22.62 32.61 10.52
CA GLY A 203 -22.97 31.88 11.74
C GLY A 203 -23.66 30.53 11.50
N ILE A 204 -23.57 29.98 10.28
CA ILE A 204 -24.13 28.67 9.93
C ILE A 204 -22.98 27.67 9.98
N GLU A 205 -22.89 26.91 11.07
CA GLU A 205 -21.88 25.87 11.23
C GLU A 205 -22.19 24.68 10.33
N ILE A 206 -21.26 24.33 9.43
CA ILE A 206 -21.38 23.15 8.55
C ILE A 206 -20.93 21.91 9.34
N ALA A 207 -21.86 20.96 9.50
CA ALA A 207 -21.59 19.69 10.16
C ALA A 207 -20.39 18.97 9.52
N GLY A 208 -19.39 18.63 10.35
CA GLY A 208 -18.17 17.92 9.94
C GLY A 208 -16.90 18.76 9.86
N VAL A 209 -17.00 20.10 9.76
CA VAL A 209 -15.80 20.97 9.67
C VAL A 209 -15.30 21.44 11.04
N THR A 210 -16.19 21.70 12.00
CA THR A 210 -15.84 22.30 13.30
C THR A 210 -15.68 21.30 14.45
N GLY A 211 -15.75 19.99 14.18
CA GLY A 211 -15.47 18.93 15.17
C GLY A 211 -16.43 18.84 16.37
N LYS A 212 -17.41 19.74 16.49
CA LYS A 212 -18.56 19.58 17.40
C LYS A 212 -19.52 18.57 16.79
N SER A 213 -19.37 17.30 17.16
CA SER A 213 -20.35 16.27 16.81
C SER A 213 -21.70 16.63 17.41
N ILE A 214 -22.76 16.52 16.62
CA ILE A 214 -24.17 16.69 17.05
C ILE A 214 -24.55 15.66 18.13
N PHE A 215 -23.73 14.61 18.30
CA PHE A 215 -23.89 13.56 19.31
C PHE A 215 -22.87 13.65 20.46
N LYS A 216 -22.12 14.75 20.58
CA LYS A 216 -21.18 14.95 21.71
C LYS A 216 -21.99 15.13 22.99
N THR A 217 -21.82 14.22 23.95
CA THR A 217 -22.45 14.31 25.27
C THR A 217 -21.97 15.58 25.99
N PRO A 218 -22.88 16.46 26.45
CA PRO A 218 -22.50 17.62 27.25
C PRO A 218 -21.96 17.18 28.62
N ASP A 219 -20.98 17.91 29.16
CA ASP A 219 -20.30 17.63 30.44
C ASP A 219 -21.17 17.89 31.69
N ASN A 220 -22.47 18.15 31.50
CA ASN A 220 -23.42 18.37 32.57
C ASN A 220 -24.14 17.04 32.86
N PRO A 221 -24.11 16.51 34.09
CA PRO A 221 -24.69 15.20 34.44
C PRO A 221 -26.22 15.09 34.24
N MET A 222 -26.92 16.20 33.98
CA MET A 222 -28.35 16.22 33.62
C MET A 222 -28.60 16.55 32.13
N GLY A 223 -27.55 16.59 31.31
CA GLY A 223 -27.62 17.01 29.91
C GLY A 223 -28.24 15.96 29.01
N LYS A 224 -29.53 16.10 28.66
CA LYS A 224 -30.18 15.25 27.67
C LYS A 224 -29.64 15.55 26.26
N VAL A 225 -29.08 14.53 25.62
CA VAL A 225 -28.75 14.53 24.19
C VAL A 225 -30.02 14.30 23.38
N GLY A 226 -30.45 15.33 22.65
CA GLY A 226 -31.59 15.26 21.74
C GLY A 226 -31.67 16.54 20.92
N VAL A 227 -32.00 16.42 19.63
CA VAL A 227 -32.29 17.56 18.74
C VAL A 227 -33.66 18.12 19.13
N THR A 228 -33.75 18.79 20.27
CA THR A 228 -34.95 19.51 20.70
C THR A 228 -34.52 20.92 21.07
N GLY A 229 -34.56 21.81 20.08
CA GLY A 229 -34.15 23.21 20.27
C GLY A 229 -33.94 23.99 18.97
N SER A 230 -33.69 23.32 17.84
CA SER A 230 -33.86 23.95 16.54
C SER A 230 -35.36 24.09 16.32
N GLY A 231 -35.92 25.31 16.39
CA GLY A 231 -37.36 25.61 16.26
C GLY A 231 -37.99 25.25 14.91
N LYS A 232 -37.42 24.28 14.19
CA LYS A 232 -37.98 23.66 12.98
C LYS A 232 -38.44 22.26 13.35
N GLY A 233 -39.75 22.02 13.31
CA GLY A 233 -40.32 20.69 13.51
C GLY A 233 -39.77 19.67 12.49
N MET A 234 -39.85 18.39 12.85
CA MET A 234 -39.48 17.25 11.98
C MET A 234 -40.12 17.43 10.60
N THR A 235 -39.30 17.57 9.55
CA THR A 235 -39.81 17.64 8.18
C THR A 235 -40.47 16.33 7.82
N SER A 236 -41.76 16.37 7.46
CA SER A 236 -42.49 15.18 7.02
C SER A 236 -41.83 14.60 5.76
N TYR A 237 -41.67 13.28 5.76
CA TYR A 237 -41.11 12.55 4.63
C TYR A 237 -42.11 12.57 3.47
N THR A 238 -41.87 13.39 2.45
CA THR A 238 -42.57 13.27 1.17
C THR A 238 -42.00 12.06 0.44
N THR A 239 -42.83 11.04 0.25
CA THR A 239 -42.50 9.89 -0.59
C THR A 239 -42.35 10.37 -2.04
N MET A 240 -41.13 10.28 -2.58
CA MET A 240 -40.89 10.60 -3.99
C MET A 240 -41.71 9.63 -4.86
N GLY A 241 -42.59 10.19 -5.69
CA GLY A 241 -43.43 9.40 -6.61
C GLY A 241 -42.58 8.59 -7.58
N LYS A 242 -43.02 7.35 -7.87
CA LYS A 242 -42.36 6.45 -8.83
C LYS A 242 -42.35 7.10 -10.22
N HIS A 243 -41.18 7.20 -10.85
CA HIS A 243 -41.05 7.72 -12.21
C HIS A 243 -41.84 6.84 -13.19
N LYS A 244 -42.85 7.41 -13.84
CA LYS A 244 -43.52 6.79 -14.99
C LYS A 244 -42.73 7.17 -16.24
N PHE A 245 -42.01 6.21 -16.82
CA PHE A 245 -41.46 6.37 -18.15
C PHE A 245 -42.61 6.28 -19.15
N ALA A 246 -42.88 7.38 -19.87
CA ALA A 246 -43.65 7.30 -21.10
C ALA A 246 -42.78 6.54 -22.12
N ALA A 247 -43.31 5.45 -22.67
CA ALA A 247 -42.71 4.82 -23.83
C ALA A 247 -42.98 5.75 -25.00
N ASP A 248 -41.96 6.53 -25.38
CA ASP A 248 -42.04 7.40 -26.54
C ASP A 248 -42.13 6.51 -27.79
N GLU A 249 -43.30 6.63 -28.40
CA GLU A 249 -43.76 6.19 -29.70
C GLU A 249 -42.63 5.94 -30.70
N ALA A 250 -42.45 4.67 -31.06
CA ALA A 250 -41.78 4.30 -32.28
C ALA A 250 -42.76 4.55 -33.43
N GLU A 251 -42.42 5.44 -34.35
CA GLU A 251 -42.93 5.41 -35.72
C GLU A 251 -41.81 5.77 -36.72
N PRO A 252 -41.85 5.18 -37.92
CA PRO A 252 -40.73 4.99 -38.84
C PRO A 252 -40.35 6.21 -39.70
#